data_AF-A0A4S8RRD9-F1
#
_entry.id   AF-A0A4S8RRD9-F1
#
_cell.length_a   1.000
_cell.length_b   1.000
_cell.length_c   1.000
_cell.angle_alpha   90.00
_cell.angle_beta   90.00
_cell.angle_gamma   90.00
#
_symmetry.space_group_name_H-M   'P 1'
#
loop_
_entity.id
_entity.type
_entity.pdbx_description
1 polymer ?
#
loop_
_entity_poly.entity_id
_entity_poly.type
_entity_poly.pdbx_seq_one_letter_code
_entity_poly.pdbx_strand_id
1 'polypeptide(L)'
;LDGDTTTDLSGCVPNINILKTGTVDANCANIDYTLTVNNNGSQDLENVVVSDPLMPVPALPDSGDNGVPGVMEIGETWVFTASYAITALDLTNGQVDNRATVDANVLGLPAVIVTDESHPSDTTLDGDTTTDLSGCVPNINILKTGTVDANCANIDYTLTVNNNGSQDLENVVV
;
A
#
# COMPACT_ATOMS: atom_id res chain seq x y z
N LEU A 1 15.27 14.97 56.75
CA LEU A 1 14.81 15.32 55.40
C LEU A 1 14.74 14.01 54.67
N ASP A 2 13.55 13.43 54.58
CA ASP A 2 13.35 12.27 53.71
C ASP A 2 13.06 12.82 52.32
N GLY A 3 13.77 12.30 51.31
CA GLY A 3 13.67 12.77 49.94
C GLY A 3 13.08 11.68 49.07
N ASP A 4 12.29 12.06 48.08
CA ASP A 4 11.68 11.10 47.16
C ASP A 4 12.78 10.29 46.44
N THR A 5 12.56 8.99 46.36
CA THR A 5 13.36 8.13 45.48
C THR A 5 12.80 8.24 44.07
N THR A 6 13.62 8.68 43.12
CA THR A 6 13.28 8.66 41.69
C THR A 6 13.91 7.44 41.04
N THR A 7 13.12 6.67 40.29
CA THR A 7 13.58 5.55 39.49
C THR A 7 13.40 5.88 38.01
N ASP A 8 14.45 5.69 37.21
CA ASP A 8 14.39 5.87 35.76
C ASP A 8 13.74 4.64 35.10
N LEU A 9 12.75 4.88 34.24
CA LEU A 9 12.02 3.86 33.48
C LEU A 9 12.20 4.03 31.96
N SER A 10 13.14 4.87 31.53
CA SER A 10 13.43 5.11 30.11
C SER A 10 13.74 3.84 29.30
N GLY A 11 14.28 2.80 29.94
CA GLY A 11 14.54 1.50 29.34
C GLY A 11 13.34 0.55 29.27
N CYS A 12 12.18 0.92 29.80
CA CYS A 12 10.97 0.09 29.87
C CYS A 12 9.84 0.61 28.95
N VAL A 13 10.19 1.42 27.95
CA VAL A 13 9.22 1.97 27.00
C VAL A 13 8.86 0.90 25.96
N PRO A 14 7.57 0.49 25.86
CA PRO A 14 7.11 -0.34 24.76
C PRO A 14 7.01 0.50 23.48
N ASN A 15 7.21 -0.13 22.32
CA ASN A 15 7.12 0.54 21.03
C ASN A 15 6.79 -0.48 19.95
N ILE A 16 5.99 -0.07 18.97
CA ILE A 16 5.68 -0.83 17.76
C ILE A 16 5.85 0.12 16.59
N ASN A 17 6.37 -0.37 15.47
CA ASN A 17 6.39 0.42 14.26
C ASN A 17 5.88 -0.36 13.06
N ILE A 18 5.38 0.34 12.04
CA ILE A 18 4.89 -0.25 10.80
C ILE A 18 5.45 0.48 9.57
N LEU A 19 6.02 -0.29 8.64
CA LEU A 19 6.38 0.17 7.30
C LEU A 19 5.34 -0.34 6.31
N LYS A 20 5.02 0.45 5.28
CA LYS A 20 4.12 0.02 4.22
C LYS A 20 4.62 0.37 2.83
N THR A 21 4.80 -0.63 1.99
CA THR A 21 5.18 -0.42 0.58
C THR A 21 4.10 -0.99 -0.34
N GLY A 22 3.94 -0.39 -1.52
CA GLY A 22 2.97 -0.82 -2.53
C GLY A 22 3.64 -0.94 -3.89
N THR A 23 3.35 -2.03 -4.61
CA THR A 23 3.84 -2.26 -5.98
C THR A 23 2.66 -2.55 -6.89
N VAL A 24 2.59 -1.87 -8.03
CA VAL A 24 1.57 -2.11 -9.04
C VAL A 24 1.89 -3.42 -9.79
N ASP A 25 0.88 -4.25 -10.00
CA ASP A 25 1.03 -5.47 -10.80
C ASP A 25 1.25 -5.17 -12.30
N ALA A 26 1.70 -6.18 -13.04
CA ALA A 26 2.10 -6.00 -14.44
C ALA A 26 0.94 -5.61 -15.38
N ASN A 27 -0.30 -5.90 -14.99
CA ASN A 27 -1.52 -5.63 -15.73
C ASN A 27 -2.28 -4.41 -15.20
N CYS A 28 -1.71 -3.65 -14.26
CA CYS A 28 -2.33 -2.48 -13.65
C CYS A 28 -3.75 -2.75 -13.11
N ALA A 29 -3.99 -3.96 -12.64
CA ALA A 29 -5.25 -4.36 -12.04
C ALA A 29 -5.22 -4.19 -10.52
N ASN A 30 -4.06 -4.41 -9.89
CA ASN A 30 -3.92 -4.35 -8.45
C ASN A 30 -2.64 -3.65 -8.00
N ILE A 31 -2.68 -3.17 -6.77
CA ILE A 31 -1.49 -2.79 -6.00
C ILE A 31 -1.31 -3.82 -4.89
N ASP A 32 -0.18 -4.50 -4.91
CA ASP A 32 0.21 -5.43 -3.86
C ASP A 32 0.96 -4.66 -2.77
N TYR A 33 0.38 -4.61 -1.57
CA TYR A 33 0.94 -3.97 -0.40
C TYR A 33 1.64 -4.99 0.50
N THR A 34 2.81 -4.59 1.02
CA THR A 34 3.54 -5.28 2.07
C THR A 34 3.60 -4.38 3.29
N LEU A 35 3.08 -4.86 4.42
CA LEU A 35 3.12 -4.19 5.72
C LEU A 35 4.10 -4.93 6.61
N THR A 36 5.12 -4.23 7.10
CA THR A 36 6.17 -4.79 7.95
C THR A 36 6.07 -4.15 9.32
N VAL A 37 5.59 -4.91 10.29
CA VAL A 37 5.41 -4.49 11.69
C VAL A 37 6.60 -4.98 12.49
N ASN A 38 7.17 -4.15 13.35
CA ASN A 38 8.34 -4.49 14.15
C ASN A 38 8.20 -4.02 15.61
N ASN A 39 8.55 -4.88 16.56
CA ASN A 39 8.58 -4.55 17.98
C ASN A 39 9.98 -4.03 18.36
N ASN A 40 10.17 -2.72 18.20
CA ASN A 40 11.38 -2.00 18.61
C ASN A 40 11.38 -1.58 20.09
N GLY A 41 10.39 -2.03 20.86
CA GLY A 41 10.23 -1.69 22.26
C GLY A 41 11.11 -2.52 23.19
N SER A 42 10.79 -2.43 24.47
CA SER A 42 11.45 -3.16 25.56
C SER A 42 10.55 -4.23 26.20
N GLN A 43 9.37 -4.48 25.63
CA GLN A 43 8.38 -5.43 26.15
C GLN A 43 7.79 -6.24 25.01
N ASP A 44 7.43 -7.49 25.29
CA ASP A 44 6.67 -8.32 24.35
C ASP A 44 5.24 -7.76 24.18
N LEU A 45 4.68 -7.93 22.99
CA LEU A 45 3.36 -7.40 22.64
C LEU A 45 2.39 -8.54 22.34
N GLU A 46 1.10 -8.33 22.61
CA GLU A 46 0.00 -9.23 22.28
C GLU A 46 -1.16 -8.48 21.62
N ASN A 47 -2.09 -9.21 21.01
CA ASN A 47 -3.23 -8.64 20.29
C ASN A 47 -2.81 -7.59 19.23
N VAL A 48 -1.77 -7.90 18.46
CA VAL A 48 -1.32 -7.05 17.35
C VAL A 48 -2.41 -7.03 16.28
N VAL A 49 -2.93 -5.84 15.97
CA VAL A 49 -3.96 -5.63 14.96
C VAL A 49 -3.46 -4.60 13.96
N VAL A 50 -3.38 -4.99 12.69
CA VAL A 50 -3.08 -4.09 11.58
C VAL A 50 -4.38 -3.74 10.87
N SER A 51 -4.61 -2.45 10.65
CA SER A 51 -5.81 -1.93 9.97
C SER A 51 -5.44 -1.05 8.79
N ASP A 52 -6.27 -1.07 7.76
CA ASP A 52 -6.08 -0.25 6.55
C ASP A 52 -7.43 0.26 6.04
N PRO A 53 -7.52 1.53 5.62
CA PRO A 53 -8.78 2.11 5.15
C PRO A 53 -9.19 1.66 3.74
N LEU A 54 -8.25 1.20 2.90
CA LEU A 54 -8.54 0.83 1.52
C LEU A 54 -8.79 -0.66 1.32
N MET A 55 -8.24 -1.52 2.19
CA MET A 55 -8.41 -2.97 2.07
C MET A 55 -8.43 -3.68 3.43
N PRO A 56 -9.04 -4.87 3.51
CA PRO A 56 -8.87 -5.71 4.70
C PRO A 56 -7.43 -6.25 4.79
N VAL A 57 -6.89 -6.25 6.01
CA VAL A 57 -5.62 -6.91 6.35
C VAL A 57 -5.93 -8.20 7.13
N PRO A 58 -5.20 -9.32 6.87
CA PRO A 58 -5.38 -10.55 7.63
C PRO A 58 -5.15 -10.35 9.14
N ALA A 59 -5.89 -11.12 9.96
CA ALA A 59 -5.75 -11.06 11.42
C ALA A 59 -4.43 -11.66 11.94
N LEU A 60 -3.75 -12.48 11.13
CA LEU A 60 -2.47 -13.10 11.46
C LEU A 60 -1.44 -12.72 10.41
N PRO A 61 -0.15 -12.58 10.77
CA PRO A 61 0.89 -12.28 9.80
C PRO A 61 1.12 -13.47 8.84
N ASP A 62 1.53 -13.15 7.62
CA ASP A 62 1.95 -14.15 6.63
C ASP A 62 3.28 -14.79 7.01
N SER A 63 4.12 -14.05 7.76
CA SER A 63 5.38 -14.55 8.31
C SER A 63 5.85 -13.70 9.49
N GLY A 64 6.76 -14.25 10.30
CA GLY A 64 7.44 -13.50 11.38
C GLY A 64 7.08 -13.92 12.79
N ASP A 65 5.89 -14.51 13.00
CA ASP A 65 5.45 -15.11 14.26
C ASP A 65 6.15 -16.47 14.46
N ASN A 66 7.42 -16.42 14.86
CA ASN A 66 8.30 -17.60 14.97
C ASN A 66 8.55 -18.03 16.42
N GLY A 67 8.34 -17.12 17.38
CA GLY A 67 8.47 -17.37 18.80
C GLY A 67 7.21 -17.98 19.42
N VAL A 68 6.64 -17.28 20.38
CA VAL A 68 5.38 -17.69 21.03
C VAL A 68 4.21 -17.27 20.15
N PRO A 69 3.37 -18.22 19.66
CA PRO A 69 2.29 -17.89 18.74
C PRO A 69 1.37 -16.77 19.23
N GLY A 70 1.19 -15.74 18.40
CA GLY A 70 0.35 -14.58 18.70
C GLY A 70 0.96 -13.57 19.69
N VAL A 71 2.21 -13.78 20.11
CA VAL A 71 2.98 -12.83 20.93
C VAL A 71 4.14 -12.33 20.10
N MET A 72 4.19 -11.03 19.89
CA MET A 72 5.26 -10.38 19.16
C MET A 72 6.40 -10.05 20.12
N GLU A 73 7.40 -10.93 20.15
CA GLU A 73 8.54 -10.81 21.06
C GLU A 73 9.40 -9.58 20.69
N ILE A 74 10.19 -9.08 21.64
CA ILE A 74 11.11 -7.95 21.39
C ILE A 74 12.04 -8.25 20.20
N GLY A 75 12.05 -7.35 19.22
CA GLY A 75 12.86 -7.47 18.00
C GLY A 75 12.28 -8.39 16.94
N GLU A 76 11.12 -8.99 17.14
CA GLU A 76 10.42 -9.69 16.06
C GLU A 76 9.89 -8.70 15.02
N THR A 77 9.83 -9.19 13.78
CA THR A 77 9.24 -8.48 12.65
C THR A 77 8.20 -9.37 12.00
N TRP A 78 6.98 -8.89 11.94
CA TRP A 78 5.83 -9.56 11.34
C TRP A 78 5.49 -8.93 10.00
N VAL A 79 5.21 -9.75 9.00
CA VAL A 79 4.90 -9.31 7.64
C VAL A 79 3.48 -9.69 7.28
N PHE A 80 2.73 -8.73 6.77
CA PHE A 80 1.39 -8.90 6.23
C PHE A 80 1.36 -8.44 4.78
N THR A 81 0.59 -9.13 3.96
CA THR A 81 0.33 -8.79 2.57
C THR A 81 -1.16 -8.55 2.36
N ALA A 82 -1.46 -7.55 1.53
CA ALA A 82 -2.82 -7.23 1.14
C ALA A 82 -2.82 -6.69 -0.28
N SER A 83 -3.89 -6.92 -1.03
CA SER A 83 -3.99 -6.46 -2.42
C SER A 83 -5.19 -5.51 -2.57
N TYR A 84 -4.97 -4.42 -3.29
CA TYR A 84 -5.98 -3.40 -3.59
C TYR A 84 -6.29 -3.41 -5.08
N ALA A 85 -7.57 -3.59 -5.42
CA ALA A 85 -8.02 -3.52 -6.80
C ALA A 85 -8.06 -2.06 -7.27
N ILE A 86 -7.29 -1.74 -8.31
CA ILE A 86 -7.21 -0.40 -8.89
C ILE A 86 -8.57 -0.03 -9.52
N THR A 87 -9.07 1.16 -9.21
CA THR A 87 -10.33 1.66 -9.75
C THR A 87 -10.11 2.60 -10.94
N ALA A 88 -11.17 2.85 -11.71
CA ALA A 88 -11.12 3.85 -12.79
C ALA A 88 -10.85 5.28 -12.27
N LEU A 89 -11.23 5.58 -11.03
CA LEU A 89 -10.93 6.86 -10.41
C LEU A 89 -9.44 6.98 -10.08
N ASP A 90 -8.84 5.90 -9.57
CA ASP A 90 -7.39 5.85 -9.29
C ASP A 90 -6.57 6.07 -10.57
N LEU A 91 -6.97 5.43 -11.68
CA LEU A 91 -6.36 5.66 -13.00
C LEU A 91 -6.52 7.11 -13.48
N THR A 92 -7.67 7.74 -13.17
CA THR A 92 -7.92 9.15 -13.52
C THR A 92 -7.07 10.10 -12.66
N ASN A 93 -6.88 9.77 -11.38
CA ASN A 93 -6.03 10.52 -10.46
C ASN A 93 -4.54 10.29 -10.73
N GLY A 94 -4.19 9.15 -11.32
CA GLY A 94 -2.82 8.77 -11.65
C GLY A 94 -2.00 8.26 -10.46
N GLN A 95 -2.59 8.14 -9.27
CA GLN A 95 -1.93 7.61 -8.07
C GLN A 95 -2.95 7.09 -7.05
N VAL A 96 -2.46 6.30 -6.10
CA VAL A 96 -3.19 5.88 -4.90
C VAL A 96 -2.35 6.23 -3.67
N ASP A 97 -2.93 7.00 -2.75
CA ASP A 97 -2.34 7.30 -1.44
C ASP A 97 -2.99 6.39 -0.41
N ASN A 98 -2.17 5.67 0.36
CA ASN A 98 -2.69 4.76 1.37
C ASN A 98 -1.82 4.70 2.63
N ARG A 99 -2.43 4.71 3.80
CA ARG A 99 -1.77 4.63 5.11
C ARG A 99 -2.46 3.62 6.01
N ALA A 100 -1.68 2.73 6.59
CA ALA A 100 -2.15 1.73 7.54
C ALA A 100 -1.85 2.16 8.98
N THR A 101 -2.53 1.53 9.93
CA THR A 101 -2.26 1.68 11.36
C THR A 101 -2.00 0.32 11.98
N VAL A 102 -1.21 0.28 13.04
CA VAL A 102 -1.06 -0.90 13.88
C VAL A 102 -1.30 -0.53 15.34
N ASP A 103 -1.96 -1.42 16.06
CA ASP A 103 -2.17 -1.31 17.50
C ASP A 103 -1.82 -2.64 18.17
N ALA A 104 -1.26 -2.58 19.38
CA ALA A 104 -0.98 -3.77 20.18
C ALA A 104 -1.03 -3.46 21.68
N ASN A 105 -1.23 -4.50 22.49
CA ASN A 105 -1.12 -4.44 23.94
C ASN A 105 0.25 -4.89 24.40
N VAL A 106 0.74 -4.35 25.51
CA VAL A 106 1.89 -4.95 26.21
C VAL A 106 1.44 -6.25 26.87
N LEU A 107 2.20 -7.33 26.67
CA LEU A 107 1.89 -8.65 27.19
C LEU A 107 1.65 -8.61 28.71
N GLY A 108 0.46 -9.05 29.14
CA GLY A 108 0.08 -9.07 30.55
C GLY A 108 -0.26 -7.70 31.16
N LEU A 109 -0.20 -6.62 30.37
CA LEU A 109 -0.57 -5.26 30.73
C LEU A 109 -1.56 -4.69 29.69
N PRO A 110 -2.79 -5.24 29.56
CA PRO A 110 -3.73 -4.91 28.49
C PRO A 110 -4.20 -3.44 28.46
N ALA A 111 -4.00 -2.69 29.55
CA ALA A 111 -4.28 -1.25 29.59
C ALA A 111 -3.19 -0.39 28.93
N VAL A 112 -2.01 -0.96 28.65
CA VAL A 112 -0.90 -0.29 27.97
C VAL A 112 -0.98 -0.67 26.50
N ILE A 113 -1.25 0.35 25.67
CA ILE A 113 -1.42 0.19 24.23
C ILE A 113 -0.30 0.96 23.55
N VAL A 114 0.28 0.36 22.52
CA VAL A 114 1.19 1.01 21.57
C VAL A 114 0.53 1.05 20.20
N THR A 115 0.79 2.13 19.46
CA THR A 115 0.19 2.41 18.17
C THR A 115 1.20 3.08 17.27
N ASP A 116 1.07 2.90 15.96
CA ASP A 116 1.91 3.54 14.95
C ASP A 116 1.12 3.71 13.64
N GLU A 117 1.39 4.78 12.88
CA GLU A 117 0.91 4.94 11.51
C GLU A 117 2.04 4.59 10.53
N SER A 118 1.68 4.01 9.39
CA SER A 118 2.70 3.59 8.44
C SER A 118 3.37 4.76 7.74
N HIS A 119 4.55 4.50 7.19
CA HIS A 119 5.22 5.34 6.19
C HIS A 119 5.97 4.44 5.19
N PRO A 120 6.24 4.91 3.95
CA PRO A 120 6.84 4.08 2.90
C PRO A 120 8.30 3.68 3.11
N SER A 121 9.08 4.42 3.91
CA SER A 121 10.54 4.18 4.01
C SER A 121 11.17 4.40 5.39
N ASP A 122 10.41 4.85 6.37
CA ASP A 122 10.94 5.28 7.68
C ASP A 122 9.92 4.93 8.73
N THR A 123 10.27 4.05 9.65
CA THR A 123 9.38 3.54 10.69
C THR A 123 9.18 4.52 11.87
N THR A 124 9.77 5.71 11.80
CA THR A 124 9.65 6.74 12.85
C THR A 124 8.83 7.95 12.41
N LEU A 125 8.36 7.93 11.16
CA LEU A 125 7.54 8.96 10.56
C LEU A 125 6.20 8.35 10.18
N ASP A 126 5.19 9.22 10.11
CA ASP A 126 3.85 8.87 9.66
C ASP A 126 3.60 9.51 8.29
N GLY A 127 3.07 8.75 7.34
CA GLY A 127 2.73 9.31 6.03
C GLY A 127 2.17 8.32 5.05
N ASP A 128 1.56 8.85 3.99
CA ASP A 128 0.92 8.01 3.00
C ASP A 128 1.97 7.31 2.13
N THR A 129 1.72 6.04 1.82
CA THR A 129 2.40 5.35 0.73
C THR A 129 1.72 5.76 -0.56
N THR A 130 2.34 6.69 -1.30
CA THR A 130 1.90 7.10 -2.64
C THR A 130 2.39 6.11 -3.69
N THR A 131 1.47 5.40 -4.34
CA THR A 131 1.77 4.51 -5.47
C THR A 131 1.42 5.20 -6.78
N ASP A 132 2.41 5.40 -7.65
CA ASP A 132 2.25 6.01 -8.96
C ASP A 132 1.60 5.05 -9.97
N LEU A 133 0.51 5.50 -10.59
CA LEU A 133 -0.22 4.79 -11.65
C LEU A 133 -0.02 5.44 -13.03
N SER A 134 0.92 6.35 -13.20
CA SER A 134 1.25 6.97 -14.49
C SER A 134 1.66 5.94 -15.56
N GLY A 135 2.18 4.79 -15.13
CA GLY A 135 2.45 3.62 -15.96
C GLY A 135 1.21 2.82 -16.37
N CYS A 136 0.01 3.19 -15.93
CA CYS A 136 -1.25 2.46 -16.14
C CYS A 136 -2.25 3.23 -17.00
N VAL A 137 -1.81 4.24 -17.76
CA VAL A 137 -2.71 5.13 -18.49
C VAL A 137 -3.16 4.50 -19.82
N PRO A 138 -4.46 4.18 -19.98
CA PRO A 138 -4.99 3.83 -21.30
C PRO A 138 -5.05 5.09 -22.17
N ASN A 139 -4.61 5.00 -23.43
CA ASN A 139 -4.68 6.12 -24.36
C ASN A 139 -4.90 5.61 -25.78
N ILE A 140 -6.01 6.03 -26.39
CA ILE A 140 -6.38 5.67 -27.76
C ILE A 140 -6.47 6.93 -28.61
N ASN A 141 -5.94 6.88 -29.82
CA ASN A 141 -6.18 7.91 -30.83
C ASN A 141 -6.73 7.30 -32.10
N ILE A 142 -7.44 8.14 -32.87
CA ILE A 142 -7.90 7.83 -34.21
C ILE A 142 -7.48 8.95 -35.16
N LEU A 143 -6.90 8.55 -36.28
CA LEU A 143 -6.57 9.44 -37.39
C LEU A 143 -7.41 9.05 -38.60
N LYS A 144 -8.17 10.01 -39.13
CA LYS A 144 -8.92 9.85 -40.38
C LYS A 144 -8.28 10.69 -41.47
N THR A 145 -7.87 10.05 -42.55
CA THR A 145 -7.39 10.72 -43.76
C THR A 145 -8.34 10.43 -44.92
N GLY A 146 -8.44 11.37 -45.87
CA GLY A 146 -9.29 11.25 -47.05
C GLY A 146 -8.52 11.62 -48.31
N THR A 147 -8.63 10.80 -49.35
CA THR A 147 -8.01 11.06 -50.65
C THR A 147 -9.07 11.04 -51.74
N VAL A 148 -9.09 12.08 -52.57
CA VAL A 148 -9.97 12.14 -53.75
C VAL A 148 -9.37 11.27 -54.85
N ASP A 149 -10.19 10.46 -55.50
CA ASP A 149 -9.75 9.63 -56.63
C ASP A 149 -9.39 10.48 -57.88
N ALA A 150 -8.65 9.88 -58.82
CA ALA A 150 -8.08 10.60 -59.97
C ALA A 150 -9.13 11.23 -60.92
N ASN A 151 -10.38 10.78 -60.83
CA ASN A 151 -11.53 11.22 -61.60
C ASN A 151 -12.47 12.15 -60.80
N CYS A 152 -12.11 12.52 -59.57
CA CYS A 152 -12.90 13.39 -58.68
C CYS A 152 -14.33 12.89 -58.41
N ALA A 153 -14.56 11.58 -58.48
CA ALA A 153 -15.86 10.95 -58.33
C ALA A 153 -16.08 10.39 -56.92
N ASN A 154 -15.01 9.95 -56.23
CA ASN A 154 -15.07 9.35 -54.91
C ASN A 154 -14.01 9.92 -53.97
N ILE A 155 -14.25 9.75 -52.67
CA ILE A 155 -13.27 10.02 -51.61
C ILE A 155 -13.06 8.72 -50.86
N ASP A 156 -11.82 8.23 -50.89
CA ASP A 156 -11.40 7.08 -50.09
C ASP A 156 -10.96 7.57 -48.72
N TYR A 157 -11.50 6.96 -47.65
CA TYR A 157 -11.12 7.26 -46.28
C TYR A 157 -10.25 6.15 -45.71
N THR A 158 -9.17 6.52 -45.03
CA THR A 158 -8.37 5.62 -44.20
C THR A 158 -8.53 6.03 -42.74
N LEU A 159 -8.87 5.07 -41.87
CA LEU A 159 -8.92 5.25 -40.42
C LEU A 159 -7.78 4.44 -39.80
N THR A 160 -6.91 5.12 -39.06
CA THR A 160 -5.83 4.50 -38.30
C THR A 160 -6.11 4.69 -36.82
N VAL A 161 -6.23 3.58 -36.08
CA VAL A 161 -6.37 3.61 -34.62
C VAL A 161 -5.05 3.21 -34.00
N ASN A 162 -4.53 4.03 -33.10
CA ASN A 162 -3.32 3.71 -32.34
C ASN A 162 -3.63 3.67 -30.84
N ASN A 163 -3.15 2.63 -30.17
CA ASN A 163 -3.00 2.63 -28.73
C ASN A 163 -1.68 3.33 -28.38
N ASN A 164 -1.77 4.53 -27.81
CA ASN A 164 -0.65 5.31 -27.30
C ASN A 164 -0.47 5.13 -25.78
N GLY A 165 -1.33 4.32 -25.15
CA GLY A 165 -1.29 4.03 -23.72
C GLY A 165 -0.32 2.92 -23.40
N SER A 166 -0.11 2.70 -22.11
CA SER A 166 0.68 1.59 -21.58
C SER A 166 -0.15 0.33 -21.30
N GLN A 167 -1.47 0.39 -21.53
CA GLN A 167 -2.42 -0.69 -21.29
C GLN A 167 -2.99 -1.23 -22.60
N ASP A 168 -3.21 -2.55 -22.67
CA ASP A 168 -3.90 -3.17 -23.78
C ASP A 168 -5.36 -2.70 -23.85
N LEU A 169 -5.87 -2.47 -25.06
CA LEU A 169 -7.24 -2.02 -25.30
C LEU A 169 -8.06 -3.16 -25.91
N GLU A 170 -9.17 -3.50 -25.27
CA GLU A 170 -10.15 -4.47 -25.79
C GLU A 170 -11.39 -3.78 -26.36
N ASN A 171 -12.13 -4.50 -27.21
CA ASN A 171 -13.39 -4.02 -27.82
C ASN A 171 -13.26 -2.73 -28.62
N VAL A 172 -12.11 -2.53 -29.29
CA VAL A 172 -11.91 -1.39 -30.20
C VAL A 172 -12.78 -1.57 -31.44
N VAL A 173 -13.75 -0.67 -31.61
CA VAL A 173 -14.65 -0.62 -32.77
C VAL A 173 -14.45 0.71 -33.50
N VAL A 174 -14.38 0.65 -34.83
CA VAL A 174 -14.11 1.78 -35.74
C VAL A 174 -15.23 1.94 -36.74
#